data_AF-A0A9P6IGS5-F1
#
_entry.id   AF-A0A9P6IGS5-F1
#
_cell.length_a   1.000
_cell.length_b   1.000
_cell.length_c   1.000
_cell.angle_alpha   90.00
_cell.angle_beta   90.00
_cell.angle_gamma   90.00
#
_symmetry.space_group_name_H-M   'P 1'
#
loop_
_entity.id
_entity.type
_entity.pdbx_description
1 polymer ?
#
loop_
_entity_poly.entity_id
_entity_poly.type
_entity_poly.pdbx_seq_one_letter_code
_entity_poly.pdbx_strand_id
1 'polypeptide(L)'
;SIDKGTRALQESKVLDITQSKALVEALSREVALISGPPGTGKTKIGVDLMQVLLLNMKAEDNGPILCICYTNHALDQFLDHLLDKKITNIIRIGSGSKSERLKQCNLEGRLKGAYKPAYVWDAIQTSRDMWDSVTNEFKELQKTLESNTLSWEYVELYLKLNNPDQW
;
A
#
# COMPACT_ATOMS: atom_id res chain seq x y z
N SER A 1 -4.78 -14.69 -20.81
CA SER A 1 -6.19 -14.79 -20.39
C SER A 1 -6.23 -15.32 -18.96
N ILE A 2 -7.05 -14.71 -18.10
CA ILE A 2 -7.17 -14.98 -16.65
C ILE A 2 -7.42 -16.48 -16.39
N ASP A 3 -8.24 -17.13 -17.21
CA ASP A 3 -8.55 -18.56 -17.07
C ASP A 3 -7.33 -19.47 -17.23
N LYS A 4 -6.41 -19.14 -18.16
CA LYS A 4 -5.19 -19.92 -18.37
C LYS A 4 -4.23 -19.78 -17.18
N GLY A 5 -4.05 -18.55 -16.67
CA GLY A 5 -3.20 -18.30 -15.50
C GLY A 5 -3.73 -18.98 -14.24
N THR A 6 -5.06 -18.94 -14.04
CA THR A 6 -5.70 -19.55 -12.88
C THR A 6 -5.52 -21.07 -12.88
N ARG A 7 -5.70 -21.73 -14.03
CA ARG A 7 -5.51 -23.19 -14.15
C ARG A 7 -4.07 -23.61 -13.87
N ALA A 8 -3.08 -22.89 -14.39
CA ALA A 8 -1.67 -23.19 -14.14
C ALA A 8 -1.31 -23.12 -12.64
N LEU A 9 -1.85 -22.14 -11.91
CA LEU A 9 -1.65 -22.04 -10.46
C LEU A 9 -2.37 -23.15 -9.68
N GLN A 10 -3.56 -23.56 -10.11
CA GLN A 10 -4.29 -24.67 -9.50
C GLN A 10 -3.57 -26.00 -9.66
N GLU A 11 -2.96 -26.25 -10.82
CA GLU A 11 -2.18 -27.46 -11.09
C GLU A 11 -0.96 -27.58 -10.16
N SER A 12 -0.39 -26.45 -9.73
CA SER A 12 0.70 -26.43 -8.75
C SER A 12 0.27 -26.85 -7.33
N LYS A 13 -1.04 -26.89 -7.03
CA LYS A 13 -1.65 -27.17 -5.70
C LYS A 13 -1.15 -26.30 -4.53
N VAL A 14 -0.44 -25.22 -4.80
CA VAL A 14 0.09 -24.31 -3.76
C VAL A 14 -0.99 -23.37 -3.23
N LEU A 15 -1.97 -23.01 -4.06
CA LEU A 15 -3.05 -22.07 -3.75
C LEU A 15 -4.42 -22.71 -4.03
N ASP A 16 -5.42 -22.38 -3.22
CA ASP A 16 -6.79 -22.77 -3.53
C ASP A 16 -7.34 -21.97 -4.72
N ILE A 17 -8.53 -22.36 -5.21
CA ILE A 17 -9.16 -21.73 -6.38
C ILE A 17 -9.42 -20.23 -6.20
N THR A 18 -9.82 -19.81 -5.00
CA THR A 18 -10.14 -18.41 -4.71
C THR A 18 -8.86 -17.57 -4.62
N GLN A 19 -7.82 -18.10 -3.99
CA GLN A 19 -6.51 -17.46 -3.90
C GLN A 19 -5.84 -17.36 -5.27
N SER A 20 -5.91 -18.42 -6.08
CA SER A 20 -5.39 -18.44 -7.45
C SER A 20 -6.07 -17.38 -8.32
N LYS A 21 -7.40 -17.29 -8.25
CA LYS A 21 -8.15 -16.25 -8.97
C LYS A 21 -7.75 -14.84 -8.49
N ALA A 22 -7.69 -14.61 -7.18
CA ALA A 22 -7.30 -13.32 -6.63
C ALA A 22 -5.90 -12.88 -7.08
N LEU A 23 -4.94 -13.80 -7.10
CA LEU A 23 -3.57 -13.53 -7.57
C LEU A 23 -3.54 -13.15 -9.06
N VAL A 24 -4.23 -13.92 -9.91
CA VAL A 24 -4.27 -13.64 -11.36
C VAL A 24 -4.98 -12.31 -11.65
N GLU A 25 -6.06 -12.02 -10.93
CA GLU A 25 -6.77 -10.75 -11.07
C GLU A 25 -5.91 -9.57 -10.65
N ALA A 26 -5.15 -9.69 -9.56
CA ALA A 26 -4.20 -8.66 -9.13
C ALA A 26 -3.06 -8.42 -10.12
N LEU A 27 -2.60 -9.46 -10.83
CA LEU A 27 -1.56 -9.34 -11.86
C LEU A 27 -2.08 -8.81 -13.20
N SER A 28 -3.39 -8.89 -13.45
CA SER A 28 -3.99 -8.58 -14.77
C SER A 28 -4.65 -7.20 -14.84
N ARG A 29 -4.67 -6.46 -13.74
CA ARG A 29 -5.39 -5.19 -13.61
C ARG A 29 -4.49 -4.13 -12.98
N GLU A 30 -4.71 -2.88 -13.36
CA GLU A 30 -4.06 -1.73 -12.73
C GLU A 30 -4.49 -1.57 -11.26
N VAL A 31 -5.75 -1.91 -10.96
CA VAL A 31 -6.33 -1.87 -9.61
C VAL A 31 -7.09 -3.15 -9.33
N ALA A 32 -6.80 -3.78 -8.19
CA ALA A 32 -7.48 -4.98 -7.72
C ALA A 32 -7.77 -4.89 -6.22
N LEU A 33 -8.97 -5.33 -5.83
CA LEU A 33 -9.38 -5.47 -4.44
C LEU A 33 -9.38 -6.96 -4.06
N ILE A 34 -8.50 -7.34 -3.13
CA ILE A 34 -8.46 -8.69 -2.56
C ILE A 34 -9.14 -8.65 -1.20
N SER A 35 -10.31 -9.28 -1.10
CA SER A 35 -11.06 -9.38 0.14
C SER A 35 -11.14 -10.83 0.63
N GLY A 36 -11.15 -11.01 1.94
CA GLY A 36 -11.41 -12.31 2.57
C GLY A 36 -11.59 -12.17 4.08
N PRO A 37 -12.29 -13.10 4.75
CA PRO A 37 -12.39 -13.15 6.22
C PRO A 37 -11.03 -13.22 6.94
N PRO A 38 -10.95 -12.92 8.24
CA PRO A 38 -9.72 -13.15 9.03
C PRO A 38 -9.20 -14.58 8.84
N GLY A 39 -7.89 -14.74 8.66
CA GLY A 39 -7.26 -16.06 8.49
C GLY A 39 -7.28 -16.65 7.07
N THR A 40 -7.91 -16.02 6.07
CA THR A 40 -8.02 -16.59 4.70
C THR A 40 -6.79 -16.43 3.81
N GLY A 41 -5.61 -16.27 4.38
CA GLY A 41 -4.36 -16.25 3.61
C GLY A 41 -4.12 -15.00 2.76
N LYS A 42 -4.76 -13.86 3.03
CA LYS A 42 -4.49 -12.58 2.32
C LYS A 42 -3.00 -12.22 2.30
N THR A 43 -2.32 -12.39 3.42
CA THR A 43 -0.86 -12.19 3.53
C THR A 43 -0.10 -13.14 2.59
N LYS A 44 -0.52 -14.41 2.50
CA LYS A 44 0.10 -15.40 1.60
C LYS A 44 -0.06 -14.98 0.13
N ILE A 45 -1.26 -14.54 -0.27
CA ILE A 45 -1.50 -14.03 -1.62
C ILE A 45 -0.62 -12.81 -1.91
N GLY A 46 -0.50 -11.86 -0.97
CA GLY A 46 0.35 -10.68 -1.14
C GLY A 46 1.84 -11.03 -1.27
N VAL A 47 2.31 -12.03 -0.54
CA VAL A 47 3.70 -12.54 -0.64
C VAL A 47 3.93 -13.20 -2.00
N ASP A 48 3.01 -14.02 -2.47
CA ASP A 48 3.12 -14.67 -3.78
C ASP A 48 3.03 -13.65 -4.92
N LEU A 49 2.16 -12.65 -4.80
CA LEU A 49 2.07 -11.52 -5.72
C LEU A 49 3.41 -10.78 -5.80
N MET A 50 4.02 -10.45 -4.66
CA MET A 50 5.34 -9.83 -4.64
C MET A 50 6.41 -10.69 -5.29
N GLN A 51 6.40 -12.00 -5.05
CA GLN A 51 7.34 -12.91 -5.66
C GLN A 51 7.20 -12.92 -7.19
N VAL A 52 5.96 -12.99 -7.71
CA VAL A 52 5.72 -12.95 -9.15
C VAL A 52 6.14 -11.61 -9.74
N LEU A 53 5.76 -10.49 -9.12
CA LEU A 53 6.14 -9.16 -9.59
C LEU A 53 7.66 -9.01 -9.65
N LEU A 54 8.38 -9.32 -8.57
CA LEU A 54 9.84 -9.17 -8.50
C LEU A 54 10.60 -10.12 -9.46
N LEU A 55 10.04 -11.28 -9.79
CA LEU A 55 10.64 -12.18 -10.78
C LEU A 55 10.47 -11.69 -12.22
N ASN A 56 9.46 -10.87 -12.50
CA ASN A 56 9.13 -10.42 -13.85
C ASN A 56 9.47 -8.93 -14.09
N MET A 57 9.63 -8.14 -13.02
CA MET A 57 10.01 -6.74 -13.11
C MET A 57 11.53 -6.60 -13.23
N LYS A 58 11.98 -5.86 -14.23
CA LYS A 58 13.35 -5.32 -14.27
C LYS A 58 13.39 -4.04 -13.46
N ALA A 59 14.38 -3.91 -12.59
CA ALA A 59 14.54 -2.75 -11.71
C ALA A 59 14.70 -1.43 -12.50
N GLU A 60 15.30 -1.51 -13.68
CA GLU A 60 15.57 -0.38 -14.57
C GLU A 60 14.28 0.21 -15.19
N ASP A 61 13.24 -0.62 -15.36
CA ASP A 61 12.04 -0.25 -16.11
C ASP A 61 10.88 0.18 -15.20
N ASN A 62 10.81 -0.31 -13.95
CA ASN A 62 9.57 -0.22 -13.15
C ASN A 62 9.71 0.42 -11.76
N GLY A 63 10.93 0.80 -11.34
CA GLY A 63 11.15 1.40 -10.02
C GLY A 63 10.81 0.48 -8.83
N PRO A 64 10.81 1.00 -7.59
CA PRO A 64 10.53 0.22 -6.40
C PRO A 64 9.02 -0.06 -6.22
N ILE A 65 8.68 -1.22 -5.63
CA ILE A 65 7.31 -1.50 -5.21
C ILE A 65 7.06 -0.91 -3.82
N LEU A 66 6.07 -0.02 -3.70
CA LEU A 66 5.68 0.59 -2.44
C LEU A 66 4.65 -0.27 -1.70
N CYS A 67 4.97 -0.69 -0.48
CA CYS A 67 4.06 -1.41 0.41
C CYS A 67 3.62 -0.52 1.57
N ILE A 68 2.31 -0.38 1.78
CA ILE A 68 1.72 0.47 2.81
C ILE A 68 0.76 -0.36 3.67
N CYS A 69 0.76 -0.15 4.98
CA CYS A 69 -0.18 -0.75 5.92
C CYS A 69 -0.60 0.29 6.96
N TYR A 70 -1.81 0.12 7.53
CA TYR A 70 -2.32 1.02 8.57
C TYR A 70 -1.54 0.93 9.89
N THR A 71 -1.03 -0.26 10.24
CA THR A 71 -0.28 -0.47 11.48
C THR A 71 1.13 -0.98 11.21
N ASN A 72 2.07 -0.59 12.08
CA ASN A 72 3.42 -1.15 12.07
C ASN A 72 3.38 -2.67 12.17
N HIS A 73 2.59 -3.24 13.10
CA HIS A 73 2.55 -4.70 13.29
C HIS A 73 2.17 -5.48 12.03
N ALA A 74 1.17 -5.00 11.27
CA ALA A 74 0.79 -5.62 10.00
C ALA A 74 1.91 -5.53 8.96
N LEU A 75 2.58 -4.36 8.88
CA LEU A 75 3.73 -4.18 7.99
C LEU A 75 4.89 -5.10 8.38
N ASP A 76 5.27 -5.15 9.67
CA ASP A 76 6.34 -6.02 10.19
C ASP A 76 6.10 -7.47 9.77
N GLN A 77 4.90 -7.98 10.06
CA GLN A 77 4.55 -9.35 9.73
C GLN A 77 4.61 -9.59 8.22
N PHE A 78 4.11 -8.67 7.40
CA PHE A 78 4.17 -8.83 5.95
C PHE A 78 5.62 -8.89 5.45
N LEU A 79 6.48 -7.96 5.90
CA LEU A 79 7.89 -7.92 5.51
C LEU A 79 8.67 -9.14 6.01
N ASP A 80 8.39 -9.65 7.21
CA ASP A 80 9.00 -10.89 7.72
C ASP A 80 8.68 -12.09 6.83
N HIS A 81 7.43 -12.21 6.34
CA HIS A 81 7.08 -13.26 5.38
C HIS A 81 7.81 -13.10 4.02
N LEU A 82 8.09 -11.87 3.59
CA LEU A 82 8.93 -11.64 2.40
C LEU A 82 10.38 -12.10 2.63
N LEU A 83 10.94 -11.80 3.81
CA LEU A 83 12.26 -12.29 4.21
C LEU A 83 12.30 -13.82 4.25
N ASP A 84 11.23 -14.50 4.70
CA ASP A 84 11.12 -15.96 4.67
C ASP A 84 11.18 -16.53 3.24
N LYS A 85 10.73 -15.74 2.26
CA LYS A 85 10.85 -16.06 0.82
C LYS A 85 12.18 -15.61 0.21
N LYS A 86 13.15 -15.21 1.03
CA LYS A 86 14.47 -14.70 0.61
C LYS A 86 14.40 -13.42 -0.22
N ILE A 87 13.32 -12.66 -0.12
CA ILE A 87 13.21 -11.32 -0.70
C ILE A 87 13.84 -10.35 0.29
N THR A 88 15.08 -9.94 0.04
CA THR A 88 15.88 -9.15 0.99
C THR A 88 16.15 -7.72 0.56
N ASN A 89 15.89 -7.37 -0.70
CA ASN A 89 16.03 -6.01 -1.22
C ASN A 89 14.84 -5.13 -0.76
N ILE A 90 14.75 -4.92 0.55
CA ILE A 90 13.67 -4.19 1.22
C ILE A 90 14.27 -2.97 1.89
N ILE A 91 13.59 -1.83 1.78
CA ILE A 91 13.83 -0.65 2.61
C ILE A 91 12.56 -0.38 3.38
N ARG A 92 12.63 -0.54 4.70
CA ARG A 92 11.54 -0.19 5.61
C ARG A 92 11.74 1.23 6.10
N ILE A 93 10.72 2.07 5.93
CA ILE A 93 10.70 3.45 6.40
C ILE A 93 9.80 3.54 7.64
N GLY A 94 10.19 4.34 8.62
CA GLY A 94 9.43 4.61 9.84
C GLY A 94 9.97 3.89 11.08
N SER A 95 9.77 4.53 12.23
CA SER A 95 10.15 4.00 13.54
C SER A 95 9.13 3.01 14.11
N GLY A 96 9.51 2.28 15.16
CA GLY A 96 8.57 1.46 15.95
C GLY A 96 8.37 0.03 15.44
N SER A 97 9.24 -0.44 14.53
CA SER A 97 9.38 -1.87 14.22
C SER A 97 9.75 -2.64 15.49
N LYS A 98 9.06 -3.75 15.76
CA LYS A 98 9.42 -4.67 16.85
C LYS A 98 10.15 -5.92 16.33
N SER A 99 10.10 -6.18 15.02
CA SER A 99 10.85 -7.27 14.42
C SER A 99 12.36 -6.99 14.40
N GLU A 100 13.12 -7.88 15.04
CA GLU A 100 14.59 -7.84 15.05
C GLU A 100 15.18 -8.02 13.65
N ARG A 101 14.56 -8.90 12.85
CA ARG A 101 14.97 -9.22 11.48
C ARG A 101 14.90 -8.02 10.55
N LEU A 102 13.99 -7.08 10.84
CA LEU A 102 13.78 -5.89 10.03
C LEU A 102 14.72 -4.73 10.40
N LYS A 103 15.54 -4.85 11.46
CA LYS A 103 16.50 -3.79 11.81
C LYS A 103 17.51 -3.52 10.70
N GLN A 104 17.97 -4.56 10.02
CA GLN A 104 18.94 -4.45 8.92
C GLN A 104 18.38 -3.75 7.67
N CYS A 105 17.06 -3.81 7.46
CA CYS A 105 16.40 -3.17 6.33
C CYS A 105 15.72 -1.84 6.70
N ASN A 106 15.74 -1.45 7.99
CA ASN A 106 15.17 -0.18 8.43
C ASN A 106 16.06 1.00 8.04
N LEU A 107 15.48 1.95 7.32
CA LEU A 107 16.19 3.10 6.76
C LEU A 107 16.80 3.97 7.87
N GLU A 108 16.06 4.25 8.94
CA GLU A 108 16.56 5.08 10.04
C GLU A 108 17.76 4.42 10.73
N GLY A 109 17.72 3.10 10.93
CA GLY A 109 18.84 2.31 11.44
C GLY A 109 20.05 2.37 10.51
N ARG A 110 19.85 2.23 9.19
CA ARG A 110 20.93 2.32 8.18
C ARG A 110 21.54 3.72 8.05
N LEU A 111 20.74 4.76 8.32
CA LEU A 111 21.17 6.15 8.23
C LEU A 111 21.75 6.70 9.55
N LYS A 112 21.60 5.99 10.68
CA LYS A 112 22.25 6.37 11.94
C LYS A 112 23.77 6.28 11.78
N GLY A 113 24.43 7.44 11.69
CA GLY A 113 25.86 7.56 11.47
C GLY A 113 26.27 7.88 10.02
N ALA A 114 25.33 7.86 9.08
CA ALA A 114 25.57 8.33 7.72
C ALA A 114 25.47 9.85 7.67
N TYR A 115 26.39 10.50 6.95
CA TYR A 115 26.27 11.91 6.63
C TYR A 115 25.01 12.13 5.78
N LYS A 116 24.11 12.99 6.26
CA LYS A 116 22.91 13.41 5.52
C LYS A 116 23.14 14.83 5.01
N PRO A 117 23.21 15.03 3.69
CA PRO A 117 23.19 16.38 3.13
C PRO A 117 21.95 17.16 3.58
N ALA A 118 22.08 18.48 3.74
CA ALA A 118 21.00 19.35 4.21
C ALA A 118 19.72 19.23 3.35
N TYR A 119 19.87 19.08 2.03
CA TYR A 119 18.72 18.94 1.10
C TYR A 119 17.86 17.69 1.39
N VAL A 120 18.45 16.62 1.95
CA VAL A 120 17.70 15.41 2.31
C VAL A 120 16.78 15.69 3.50
N TRP A 121 17.26 16.45 4.49
CA TRP A 121 16.44 16.85 5.63
C TRP A 121 15.32 17.79 5.24
N ASP A 122 15.63 18.76 4.37
CA ASP A 122 14.64 19.68 3.81
C ASP A 122 13.53 18.92 3.08
N ALA A 123 13.89 18.03 2.14
CA ALA A 123 12.93 17.21 1.42
C ALA A 123 12.06 16.32 2.34
N ILE A 124 12.65 15.71 3.38
CA ILE A 124 11.90 14.93 4.38
C ILE A 124 10.92 15.82 5.14
N GLN A 125 11.34 17.02 5.56
CA GLN A 125 10.51 17.94 6.31
C GLN A 125 9.36 18.46 5.44
N THR A 126 9.63 18.90 4.22
CA THR A 126 8.60 19.32 3.26
C THR A 126 7.57 18.22 3.01
N SER A 127 8.02 16.97 2.89
CA SER A 127 7.11 15.83 2.69
C SER A 127 6.23 15.57 3.92
N ARG A 128 6.76 15.79 5.13
CA ARG A 128 5.98 15.71 6.37
C ARG A 128 4.96 16.83 6.47
N ASP A 129 5.36 18.05 6.16
CA ASP A 129 4.47 19.22 6.20
C ASP A 129 3.31 19.03 5.19
N MET A 130 3.61 18.51 3.99
CA MET A 130 2.60 18.15 2.99
C MET A 130 1.66 17.05 3.50
N TRP A 131 2.21 16.01 4.12
CA TRP A 131 1.42 14.93 4.72
C TRP A 131 0.48 15.45 5.81
N ASP A 132 0.97 16.32 6.69
CA ASP A 132 0.17 16.93 7.75
C ASP A 132 -0.95 17.81 7.17
N SER A 133 -0.67 18.56 6.09
CA SER A 133 -1.69 19.33 5.36
C SER A 133 -2.81 18.42 4.84
N VAL A 134 -2.46 17.39 4.06
CA VAL A 134 -3.44 16.44 3.48
C VAL A 134 -4.21 15.71 4.58
N THR A 135 -3.53 15.32 5.67
CA THR A 135 -4.17 14.65 6.80
C THR A 135 -5.16 15.56 7.52
N ASN A 136 -4.85 16.85 7.65
CA ASN A 136 -5.75 17.82 8.27
C ASN A 136 -6.97 18.09 7.38
N GLU A 137 -6.79 18.24 6.07
CA GLU A 137 -7.90 18.35 5.12
C GLU A 137 -8.82 17.12 5.20
N PHE A 138 -8.24 15.92 5.24
CA PHE A 138 -9.01 14.68 5.38
C PHE A 138 -9.79 14.61 6.70
N LYS A 139 -9.19 15.06 7.81
CA LYS A 139 -9.87 15.11 9.12
C LYS A 139 -11.07 16.05 9.10
N GLU A 140 -10.94 17.22 8.47
CA GLU A 140 -12.07 18.15 8.33
C GLU A 140 -13.18 17.53 7.47
N LEU A 141 -12.83 16.91 6.34
CA LEU A 141 -13.81 16.17 5.51
C LEU A 141 -14.51 15.06 6.30
N GLN A 142 -13.75 14.27 7.07
CA GLN A 142 -14.32 13.21 7.90
C GLN A 142 -15.30 13.77 8.93
N LYS A 143 -14.95 14.88 9.58
CA LYS A 143 -15.82 15.56 10.55
C LYS A 143 -17.10 16.09 9.90
N THR A 144 -17.00 16.65 8.70
CA THR A 144 -18.15 17.08 7.88
C THR A 144 -19.08 15.90 7.56
N LEU A 145 -18.50 14.76 7.16
CA LEU A 145 -19.25 13.53 6.88
C LEU A 145 -19.94 12.97 8.13
N GLU A 146 -19.23 12.90 9.25
CA GLU A 146 -19.76 12.37 10.52
C GLU A 146 -20.86 13.26 11.12
N SER A 147 -20.74 14.58 10.95
CA SER A 147 -21.74 15.55 11.41
C SER A 147 -22.97 15.67 10.50
N ASN A 148 -22.99 14.95 9.36
CA ASN A 148 -24.04 15.03 8.34
C ASN A 148 -24.33 16.45 7.83
N THR A 149 -23.39 17.39 8.05
CA THR A 149 -23.48 18.76 7.52
C THR A 149 -22.68 18.79 6.24
N LEU A 150 -23.33 18.60 5.10
CA LEU A 150 -22.71 18.85 3.80
C LEU A 150 -22.21 20.30 3.78
N SER A 151 -20.93 20.50 3.45
CA SER A 151 -20.39 21.86 3.34
C SER A 151 -21.17 22.65 2.30
N TRP A 152 -21.33 23.96 2.52
CA TRP A 152 -22.08 24.82 1.60
C TRP A 152 -21.54 24.75 0.17
N GLU A 153 -20.24 24.52 -0.01
CA GLU A 153 -19.62 24.34 -1.33
C GLU A 153 -20.22 23.17 -2.11
N TYR A 154 -20.44 22.02 -1.47
CA TYR A 154 -21.10 20.87 -2.12
C TYR A 154 -22.60 21.11 -2.35
N VAL A 155 -23.27 21.79 -1.42
CA VAL A 155 -24.68 22.15 -1.55
C VAL A 155 -24.88 23.15 -2.68
N GLU A 156 -24.03 24.16 -2.78
CA GLU A 156 -24.05 25.18 -3.83
C GLU A 156 -23.81 24.57 -5.21
N LEU A 157 -22.82 23.67 -5.34
CA LEU A 157 -22.56 22.95 -6.59
C LEU A 157 -23.77 22.12 -7.03
N TYR A 158 -24.37 21.37 -6.10
CA TYR A 158 -25.56 20.58 -6.37
C TYR A 158 -26.75 21.46 -6.79
N LEU A 159 -26.97 22.58 -6.10
CA LEU A 159 -28.06 23.51 -6.38
C LEU A 159 -27.88 24.20 -7.73
N LYS A 160 -26.65 24.64 -8.07
CA LYS A 160 -26.33 25.23 -9.38
C LYS A 160 -26.53 24.25 -10.53
N LEU A 161 -26.18 22.97 -10.32
CA LEU A 161 -26.34 21.93 -11.34
C LEU A 161 -27.80 21.50 -11.55
N ASN A 162 -28.61 21.48 -10.49
CA ASN A 162 -29.96 20.91 -10.55
C ASN A 162 -31.09 21.96 -10.57
N ASN A 163 -30.82 23.21 -10.20
CA ASN A 163 -31.77 24.32 -10.25
C ASN A 163 -31.09 25.62 -10.76
N PRO A 164 -30.56 25.63 -12.00
CA PRO A 164 -29.82 26.77 -12.54
C PRO A 164 -30.65 28.06 -12.65
N ASP A 165 -31.98 27.97 -12.73
CA ASP A 165 -32.86 29.14 -12.91
C ASP A 165 -33.28 29.81 -11.59
N GLN A 166 -32.90 29.26 -10.43
CA GLN A 166 -33.24 29.79 -9.10
C GLN A 166 -32.08 30.52 -8.41
N TRP A 167 -30.95 30.68 -9.10
CA TRP A 167 -29.72 31.31 -8.60
C TRP A 167 -29.09 32.24 -9.62
#